data_AF-A0A7S3CQK2-F1
#
_entry.id   AF-A0A7S3CQK2-F1
#
_cell.length_a   1.000
_cell.length_b   1.000
_cell.length_c   1.000
_cell.angle_alpha   90.00
_cell.angle_beta   90.00
_cell.angle_gamma   90.00
#
_symmetry.space_group_name_H-M   'P 1'
#
loop_
_entity.id
_entity.type
_entity.pdbx_description
1 polymer ?
#
loop_
_entity_poly.entity_id
_entity_poly.type
_entity_poly.pdbx_seq_one_letter_code
_entity_poly.pdbx_strand_id
1 'polypeptide(L)'
;ATHAQLELLTLQMNAMSKREAMEQLGGPLALLKVQSTKVFEYCAREAAQIFGGSSYVRGGQGEKVERLYREVRAYAIPGGSEEIMLDLAVRQAMKSNSQGSRSK
;
A
#
# COMPACT_ATOMS: atom_id res chain seq x y z
N ALA A 1 -1.85 7.99 -9.62
CA ALA A 1 -1.94 6.51 -9.70
C ALA A 1 -2.49 5.90 -8.40
N THR A 2 -1.76 5.98 -7.28
CA THR A 2 -2.18 5.37 -5.99
C THR A 2 -3.54 5.86 -5.49
N HIS A 3 -3.81 7.16 -5.56
CA HIS A 3 -5.10 7.72 -5.14
C HIS A 3 -6.28 7.16 -5.95
N ALA A 4 -6.14 7.07 -7.27
CA ALA A 4 -7.17 6.47 -8.13
C ALA A 4 -7.42 4.98 -7.81
N GLN A 5 -6.38 4.22 -7.47
CA GLN A 5 -6.54 2.82 -7.04
C GLN A 5 -7.27 2.70 -5.70
N LEU A 6 -6.99 3.60 -4.75
CA LEU A 6 -7.72 3.68 -3.49
C LEU A 6 -9.21 3.92 -3.73
N GLU A 7 -9.55 4.94 -4.52
CA GLU A 7 -10.95 5.27 -4.83
C GLU A 7 -11.69 4.12 -5.51
N LEU A 8 -11.05 3.49 -6.51
CA LEU A 8 -11.63 2.35 -7.21
C LEU A 8 -11.92 1.18 -6.27
N LEU A 9 -10.97 0.82 -5.39
CA LEU A 9 -11.16 -0.27 -4.44
C LEU A 9 -12.20 0.07 -3.38
N THR A 10 -12.26 1.32 -2.90
CA THR A 10 -13.32 1.77 -1.99
C THR A 10 -14.71 1.71 -2.63
N LEU A 11 -14.83 2.09 -3.90
CA LEU A 11 -16.07 1.95 -4.65
C LEU A 11 -16.52 0.48 -4.72
N GLN A 12 -15.59 -0.43 -5.06
CA GLN A 12 -15.88 -1.87 -5.11
C GLN A 12 -16.29 -2.41 -3.74
N MET A 13 -15.62 -1.99 -2.66
CA MET A 13 -16.00 -2.38 -1.30
C MET A 13 -17.42 -1.96 -0.93
N ASN A 14 -17.89 -0.81 -1.41
CA ASN A 14 -19.25 -0.32 -1.14
C ASN A 14 -20.32 -0.99 -2.03
N ALA A 15 -19.94 -1.45 -3.22
CA ALA A 15 -20.86 -2.05 -4.19
C ALA A 15 -21.04 -3.57 -4.00
N MET A 16 -20.20 -4.23 -3.19
CA MET A 16 -20.15 -5.68 -3.05
C MET A 16 -20.67 -6.14 -1.68
N SER A 17 -21.16 -7.38 -1.62
CA SER A 17 -21.46 -8.01 -0.33
C SER A 17 -20.17 -8.32 0.44
N LYS A 18 -20.22 -8.36 1.78
CA LYS A 18 -19.04 -8.61 2.62
C LYS A 18 -18.31 -9.91 2.24
N ARG A 19 -19.04 -10.99 1.93
CA ARG A 19 -18.45 -12.28 1.54
C ARG A 19 -17.70 -12.16 0.22
N GLU A 20 -18.34 -11.54 -0.76
CA GLU A 20 -17.78 -11.34 -2.10
C GLU A 20 -16.55 -10.43 -2.07
N ALA A 21 -16.60 -9.35 -1.29
CA ALA A 21 -15.47 -8.45 -1.08
C ALA A 21 -14.25 -9.19 -0.49
N MET A 22 -14.46 -10.06 0.51
CA MET A 22 -13.37 -10.85 1.09
C MET A 22 -12.74 -11.83 0.08
N GLU A 23 -13.53 -12.39 -0.83
CA GLU A 23 -13.04 -13.34 -1.84
C GLU A 23 -12.30 -12.64 -2.98
N GLN A 24 -12.77 -11.47 -3.43
CA GLN A 24 -12.24 -10.82 -4.64
C GLN A 24 -11.24 -9.70 -4.36
N LEU A 25 -11.39 -8.95 -3.25
CA LEU A 25 -10.60 -7.74 -3.01
C LEU A 25 -9.34 -7.98 -2.16
N GLY A 26 -9.15 -9.16 -1.58
CA GLY A 26 -8.00 -9.44 -0.70
C GLY A 26 -6.65 -9.24 -1.37
N GLY A 27 -6.47 -9.73 -2.60
CA GLY A 27 -5.24 -9.52 -3.38
C GLY A 27 -5.03 -8.05 -3.79
N PRO A 28 -6.03 -7.41 -4.44
CA PRO A 28 -5.95 -6.00 -4.80
C PRO A 28 -5.68 -5.05 -3.62
N LEU A 29 -6.28 -5.29 -2.44
CA LEU A 29 -6.03 -4.50 -1.23
C LEU A 29 -4.60 -4.67 -0.70
N ALA A 30 -4.06 -5.89 -0.76
CA ALA A 30 -2.66 -6.15 -0.40
C ALA A 30 -1.70 -5.37 -1.31
N LEU A 31 -1.96 -5.35 -2.63
CA LEU A 31 -1.19 -4.56 -3.59
C LEU A 31 -1.33 -3.05 -3.35
N LEU A 32 -2.54 -2.56 -3.06
CA LEU A 32 -2.79 -1.16 -2.75
C LEU A 32 -1.98 -0.71 -1.53
N LYS A 33 -1.91 -1.54 -0.47
CA LYS A 33 -1.09 -1.25 0.71
C LYS A 33 0.38 -1.07 0.33
N VAL A 34 0.94 -2.02 -0.43
CA VAL A 34 2.34 -1.98 -0.89
C VAL A 34 2.60 -0.73 -1.74
N GLN A 35 1.72 -0.46 -2.70
CA GLN A 35 1.85 0.70 -3.57
C GLN A 35 1.81 2.01 -2.78
N SER A 36 0.90 2.11 -1.81
CA SER A 36 0.76 3.31 -0.98
C SER A 36 2.00 3.57 -0.14
N THR A 37 2.58 2.54 0.46
CA THR A 37 3.76 2.68 1.31
C THR A 37 5.03 2.93 0.50
N LYS A 38 5.15 2.34 -0.70
CA LYS A 38 6.24 2.64 -1.64
C LYS A 38 6.21 4.08 -2.15
N VAL A 39 5.02 4.57 -2.49
CA VAL A 39 4.87 5.98 -2.89
C VAL A 39 5.19 6.89 -1.71
N PHE A 40 4.79 6.54 -0.49
CA PHE A 40 5.16 7.33 0.68
C PHE A 40 6.68 7.38 0.89
N GLU A 41 7.36 6.22 0.82
CA GLU A 41 8.82 6.16 0.91
C GLU A 41 9.49 7.00 -0.18
N TYR A 42 9.04 6.88 -1.43
CA TYR A 42 9.54 7.67 -2.55
C TYR A 42 9.41 9.16 -2.24
N CYS A 43 8.22 9.64 -1.90
CA CYS A 43 7.98 11.05 -1.62
C CYS A 43 8.81 11.55 -0.42
N ALA A 44 8.94 10.76 0.65
CA ALA A 44 9.75 11.13 1.81
C ALA A 44 11.24 11.22 1.46
N ARG A 45 11.75 10.31 0.63
CA ARG A 45 13.14 10.32 0.15
C ARG A 45 13.41 11.49 -0.77
N GLU A 46 12.54 11.79 -1.73
CA GLU A 46 12.72 12.94 -2.63
C GLU A 46 12.62 14.26 -1.87
N ALA A 47 11.71 14.36 -0.90
CA ALA A 47 11.66 15.51 0.01
C ALA A 47 12.97 15.66 0.80
N ALA A 48 13.58 14.56 1.26
CA ALA A 48 14.86 14.62 1.94
C ALA A 48 15.98 15.17 1.05
N GLN A 49 16.00 14.81 -0.24
CA GLN A 49 16.98 15.36 -1.19
C GLN A 49 16.83 16.87 -1.37
N ILE A 50 15.59 17.38 -1.42
CA ILE A 50 15.33 18.82 -1.56
C ILE A 50 15.78 19.60 -0.32
N PHE A 51 15.50 19.07 0.88
CA PHE A 51 15.81 19.75 2.14
C PHE A 51 17.25 19.51 2.63
N GLY A 52 17.99 18.59 1.99
CA GLY A 52 19.38 18.28 2.31
C GLY A 52 19.57 17.93 3.79
N GLY A 53 20.59 18.49 4.42
CA GLY A 53 20.91 18.20 5.83
C GLY A 53 19.78 18.52 6.83
N SER A 54 18.87 19.44 6.48
CA SER A 54 17.73 19.78 7.32
C SER A 54 16.66 18.68 7.36
N SER A 55 16.70 17.70 6.46
CA SER A 55 15.69 16.64 6.38
C SER A 55 15.82 15.56 7.45
N TYR A 56 16.93 15.51 8.19
CA TYR A 56 17.15 14.52 9.26
C TYR A 56 17.37 15.18 10.63
N VAL A 57 17.33 16.51 10.70
CA VAL A 57 17.45 17.27 11.94
C VAL A 57 16.06 17.52 12.51
N ARG A 58 15.92 17.37 13.83
CA ARG A 58 14.68 17.69 14.54
C ARG A 58 14.53 19.20 14.71
N GLY A 59 13.32 19.71 14.51
CA GLY A 59 13.02 21.14 14.51
C GLY A 59 13.39 21.84 13.20
N GLY A 60 12.99 23.12 13.08
CA GLY A 60 13.23 23.92 11.87
C GLY A 60 12.34 23.55 10.67
N GLN A 61 12.70 24.05 9.49
CA GLN A 61 11.85 23.93 8.29
C GLN A 61 11.74 22.49 7.76
N GLY A 62 12.75 21.64 8.01
CA GLY A 62 12.81 20.24 7.55
C GLY A 62 12.19 19.21 8.50
N GLU A 63 11.72 19.62 9.68
CA GLU A 63 11.20 18.71 10.73
C GLU A 63 10.08 17.79 10.23
N LYS A 64 9.21 18.31 9.37
CA LYS A 64 8.12 17.52 8.78
C LYS A 64 8.66 16.39 7.91
N VAL A 65 9.72 16.65 7.14
CA VAL A 65 10.36 15.66 6.28
C VAL A 65 11.04 14.59 7.13
N GLU A 66 11.76 15.00 8.18
CA GLU A 66 12.39 14.09 9.15
C GLU A 66 11.37 13.13 9.74
N ARG A 67 10.24 13.66 10.20
CA ARG A 67 9.19 12.86 10.82
C ARG A 67 8.55 11.90 9.82
N LEU A 68 8.17 12.38 8.64
CA LEU A 68 7.60 11.55 7.59
C LEU A 68 8.54 10.42 7.18
N TYR A 69 9.84 10.71 7.04
CA TYR A 69 10.85 9.72 6.69
C TYR A 69 10.96 8.59 7.73
N ARG A 70 10.88 8.92 9.03
CA ARG A 70 10.82 7.90 10.10
C ARG A 70 9.52 7.10 10.10
N GLU A 71 8.41 7.73 9.74
CA GLU A 71 7.08 7.12 9.77
C GLU A 71 6.85 6.11 8.64
N VAL A 72 7.60 6.17 7.53
CA VAL A 72 7.45 5.24 6.38
C VAL A 72 7.32 3.78 6.82
N ARG A 73 8.24 3.30 7.68
CA ARG A 73 8.24 1.90 8.14
C ARG A 73 7.10 1.62 9.12
N ALA A 74 6.68 2.62 9.89
CA ALA A 74 5.54 2.51 10.79
C ALA A 74 4.23 2.28 10.04
N TYR A 75 4.09 2.75 8.80
CA TYR A 75 2.93 2.45 7.94
C TYR A 75 3.13 1.21 7.07
N ALA A 76 4.37 0.90 6.66
CA ALA A 76 4.65 -0.23 5.78
C ALA A 76 4.50 -1.61 6.45
N ILE A 77 4.84 -1.72 7.74
CA ILE A 77 4.96 -3.01 8.44
C ILE A 77 3.64 -3.54 9.02
N PRO A 78 2.78 -2.72 9.68
CA PRO A 78 1.58 -3.23 10.34
C PRO A 78 0.66 -3.98 9.39
N GLY A 79 0.06 -5.07 9.88
CA GLY A 79 -0.80 -5.94 9.09
C GLY A 79 -0.07 -6.86 8.11
N GLY A 80 1.26 -6.75 7.99
CA GLY A 80 2.12 -7.59 7.15
C GLY A 80 3.08 -6.74 6.32
N SER A 81 4.36 -7.09 6.29
CA SER A 81 5.39 -6.36 5.53
C SER A 81 5.16 -6.46 4.01
N GLU A 82 5.93 -5.69 3.25
CA GLU A 82 5.81 -5.60 1.79
C GLU A 82 5.84 -6.98 1.12
N GLU A 83 6.82 -7.80 1.48
CA GLU A 83 7.01 -9.14 0.97
C GLU A 83 5.83 -10.06 1.27
N ILE A 84 5.22 -9.93 2.46
CA ILE A 84 4.04 -10.71 2.87
C ILE A 84 2.81 -10.31 2.07
N MET A 85 2.63 -9.00 1.82
CA MET A 85 1.51 -8.49 1.02
C MET A 85 1.63 -8.89 -0.45
N LEU A 86 2.85 -8.87 -0.99
CA LEU A 86 3.12 -9.33 -2.36
C LEU A 86 2.86 -10.84 -2.50
N ASP A 87 3.32 -11.66 -1.56
CA ASP A 87 3.05 -13.10 -1.56
C ASP A 87 1.54 -13.38 -1.44
N LEU A 88 0.83 -12.68 -0.54
CA LEU A 88 -0.62 -12.77 -0.42
C LEU A 88 -1.32 -12.43 -1.73
N ALA A 89 -0.93 -11.34 -2.39
CA ALA A 89 -1.53 -10.92 -3.65
C ALA A 89 -1.39 -11.99 -4.74
N VAL A 90 -0.20 -12.59 -4.88
CA VAL A 90 0.04 -13.67 -5.84
C VAL A 90 -0.81 -14.89 -5.50
N ARG A 91 -0.87 -15.31 -4.23
CA ARG A 91 -1.67 -16.46 -3.81
C ARG A 91 -3.16 -16.25 -4.09
N GLN A 92 -3.70 -15.06 -3.81
CA GLN A 92 -5.11 -14.75 -4.08
C GLN A 92 -5.41 -14.73 -5.59
N ALA A 93 -4.50 -14.18 -6.40
CA ALA A 93 -4.64 -14.22 -7.85
C ALA A 93 -4.67 -15.66 -8.39
N MET A 94 -3.77 -16.53 -7.94
CA MET A 94 -3.75 -17.94 -8.35
C MET A 94 -5.00 -18.71 -7.88
N LYS A 95 -5.47 -18.45 -6.66
CA LYS A 95 -6.70 -19.03 -6.13
C LYS A 95 -7.92 -18.65 -6.98
N SER A 96 -8.05 -17.39 -7.34
CA SER A 96 -9.15 -16.94 -8.21
C SER A 96 -9.09 -17.59 -9.60
N ASN A 97 -7.88 -17.73 -10.18
CA ASN A 97 -7.69 -18.32 -11.51
C ASN A 97 -8.03 -19.82 -11.55
N SER A 98 -7.68 -20.56 -10.50
CA SER A 98 -7.99 -21.99 -10.36
C SER A 98 -9.47 -22.31 -10.10
N GLN A 99 -10.24 -21.35 -9.59
CA GLN A 99 -11.70 -21.49 -9.50
C GLN A 99 -12.39 -21.30 -10.85
N GLY A 100 -11.89 -20.38 -11.69
CA GLY A 100 -12.38 -20.19 -13.06
C GLY A 100 -12.20 -21.41 -13.96
N SER A 101 -11.16 -22.23 -13.72
CA SER A 101 -10.92 -23.47 -14.47
C SER A 101 -11.73 -24.68 -14.00
N ARG A 102 -12.34 -24.64 -12.81
CA ARG A 102 -13.20 -25.72 -12.27
C ARG A 102 -14.69 -25.55 -12.58
N SER A 103 -15.08 -24.40 -13.14
CA SER A 103 -16.46 -24.09 -13.57
C SER A 103 -16.69 -24.27 -15.08
N LYS A 104 -15.74 -24.90 -15.77
CA LYS A 104 -15.90 -25.45 -17.13
C LYS A 104 -15.79 -26.96 -17.05
#